data_AF-A0A6V7PN42-F1
#
_entry.id   AF-A0A6V7PN42-F1
#
_cell.length_a   1.000
_cell.length_b   1.000
_cell.length_c   1.000
_cell.angle_alpha   90.00
_cell.angle_beta   90.00
_cell.angle_gamma   90.00
#
_symmetry.space_group_name_H-M   'P 1'
#
loop_
_entity.id
_entity.type
_entity.pdbx_description
1 polymer ?
#
loop_
_entity_poly.entity_id
_entity_poly.type
_entity_poly.pdbx_seq_one_letter_code
_entity_poly.pdbx_strand_id
1 'polypeptide(L)'
;MQSHSIRCFSISTPRHVLGAAAEGRRRRRGWGEGAGSFGVGDGGSILNARSKKKSKFEIRVWVRILLANLEFKKYLWSIYNLDTGYTESLDPDVEIVVPEDDYGLYAIDILDPSLFVKCSHLTDVYHFHDMIEMLMECGYKKGTTLFGYGYDFRQSNRTDKAMDGLKMKLQAAYKASGGKKVFKKYINKWICIACPFQGAPGCINDSLLTGLQFVYGFESFFFVSRWNMHQLLVECPSIYEMLPNANFKWKQLPLVLVWRKQSGETEEVELEEFDATKCASLFEEALRNNELNYNGKSVALPFNFEIFKWAADTRQILDKAQLPNTVSFYNIYGISFDTPFDVCYGSETSPIGDLSEVCHTMPEYTYVDGDGTVPAESAKADGFAATARVGIKATHRGLLKDERVFQLLKQWLGVSEKSQQRHSTSSSKVMDMFSEPAPVHLASRDLF
;
A
#
# COMPACT_ATOMS: atom_id res chain seq x y z
N MET A 1 -2.79 27.51 23.85
CA MET A 1 -2.38 26.15 23.41
C MET A 1 -3.44 25.60 22.48
N GLN A 2 -3.12 25.33 21.21
CA GLN A 2 -4.08 24.76 20.25
C GLN A 2 -4.04 23.22 20.35
N SER A 3 -5.22 22.61 20.45
CA SER A 3 -5.40 21.17 20.66
C SER A 3 -5.32 20.41 19.34
N HIS A 4 -4.29 19.57 19.18
CA HIS A 4 -4.13 18.70 18.02
C HIS A 4 -4.86 17.38 18.30
N SER A 5 -5.88 17.09 17.50
CA SER A 5 -6.67 15.85 17.57
C SER A 5 -6.00 14.70 16.82
N ILE A 6 -6.23 13.46 17.25
CA ILE A 6 -5.88 12.25 16.48
C ILE A 6 -6.69 12.21 15.17
N ARG A 7 -6.07 11.75 14.08
CA ARG A 7 -6.72 11.45 12.81
C ARG A 7 -6.25 10.08 12.33
N CYS A 8 -7.16 9.32 11.72
CA CYS A 8 -6.86 7.99 11.21
C CYS A 8 -6.31 8.12 9.79
N PHE A 9 -5.07 7.68 9.62
CA PHE A 9 -4.55 7.31 8.31
C PHE A 9 -4.94 5.86 8.08
N SER A 10 -5.69 5.61 7.00
CA SER A 10 -5.88 4.25 6.49
C SER A 10 -5.33 4.22 5.08
N ILE A 11 -4.29 3.42 4.95
CA ILE A 11 -3.97 2.76 3.70
C ILE A 11 -4.63 1.39 3.80
N SER A 12 -5.25 0.95 2.69
CA SER A 12 -5.80 -0.40 2.49
C SER A 12 -6.84 -0.94 3.48
N THR A 13 -7.74 -0.12 4.03
CA THR A 13 -9.04 -0.64 4.51
C THR A 13 -10.22 -0.01 3.76
N PRO A 14 -11.13 -0.82 3.17
CA PRO A 14 -12.26 -0.28 2.42
C PRO A 14 -13.56 -0.10 3.25
N ARG A 15 -14.12 1.11 3.13
CA ARG A 15 -15.51 1.63 3.31
C ARG A 15 -16.46 1.15 4.46
N HIS A 16 -17.08 2.13 5.17
CA HIS A 16 -18.34 1.99 5.98
C HIS A 16 -19.53 2.81 5.39
N VAL A 17 -20.58 3.32 6.08
CA VAL A 17 -21.91 3.71 5.46
C VAL A 17 -22.46 5.14 5.80
N LEU A 18 -22.99 5.89 4.78
CA LEU A 18 -24.13 6.89 4.65
C LEU A 18 -24.02 7.82 3.37
N GLY A 19 -25.09 8.21 2.63
CA GLY A 19 -24.93 8.51 1.16
C GLY A 19 -25.58 9.72 0.44
N ALA A 20 -25.57 9.60 -0.91
CA ALA A 20 -26.32 10.29 -2.00
C ALA A 20 -25.79 11.55 -2.79
N ALA A 21 -25.73 11.38 -4.13
CA ALA A 21 -26.05 12.29 -5.28
C ALA A 21 -25.06 13.34 -5.92
N ALA A 22 -24.71 13.09 -7.21
CA ALA A 22 -24.55 13.96 -8.42
C ALA A 22 -23.72 15.30 -8.41
N GLU A 23 -23.08 15.83 -9.48
CA GLU A 23 -22.75 15.43 -10.89
C GLU A 23 -21.63 16.38 -11.46
N GLY A 24 -20.97 16.07 -12.62
CA GLY A 24 -20.39 17.13 -13.50
C GLY A 24 -18.88 17.14 -13.91
N ARG A 25 -18.60 16.57 -15.09
CA ARG A 25 -17.45 16.61 -16.07
C ARG A 25 -16.62 17.95 -16.19
N ARG A 26 -15.40 18.10 -16.80
CA ARG A 26 -14.72 17.41 -17.94
C ARG A 26 -13.18 17.80 -18.13
N ARG A 27 -12.30 16.79 -18.30
CA ARG A 27 -11.10 16.54 -19.19
C ARG A 27 -10.21 17.62 -19.88
N ARG A 28 -8.86 17.40 -19.86
CA ARG A 28 -7.86 17.18 -20.99
C ARG A 28 -6.40 17.10 -20.43
N ARG A 29 -5.70 15.93 -20.44
CA ARG A 29 -4.73 15.31 -21.40
C ARG A 29 -3.32 15.95 -21.50
N GLY A 30 -2.24 15.17 -21.23
CA GLY A 30 -0.82 15.50 -21.49
C GLY A 30 0.17 14.43 -20.96
N TRP A 31 0.84 13.70 -21.87
CA TRP A 31 1.62 12.46 -21.69
C TRP A 31 2.91 12.56 -20.82
N GLY A 32 3.50 11.42 -20.44
CA GLY A 32 4.82 11.32 -19.79
C GLY A 32 5.47 9.92 -19.91
N GLU A 33 6.72 9.79 -19.45
CA GLU A 33 7.50 8.54 -19.40
C GLU A 33 7.48 7.95 -17.97
N GLY A 34 7.29 6.63 -17.85
CA GLY A 34 7.07 5.95 -16.56
C GLY A 34 8.24 5.06 -16.08
N ALA A 35 8.48 5.11 -14.77
CA ALA A 35 9.19 4.06 -14.02
C ALA A 35 8.24 3.56 -12.91
N GLY A 36 7.94 2.26 -12.92
CA GLY A 36 6.92 1.66 -12.05
C GLY A 36 7.32 1.59 -10.57
N SER A 37 6.36 1.72 -9.67
CA SER A 37 6.56 1.47 -8.23
C SER A 37 5.26 0.96 -7.58
N PHE A 38 5.43 0.06 -6.61
CA PHE A 38 4.48 -1.03 -6.34
C PHE A 38 3.68 -0.90 -5.03
N GLY A 39 2.69 -1.78 -4.87
CA GLY A 39 1.57 -1.75 -3.91
C GLY A 39 1.89 -1.38 -2.45
N VAL A 40 0.98 -0.58 -1.87
CA VAL A 40 1.03 0.00 -0.53
C VAL A 40 -0.29 -0.34 0.14
N GLY A 41 -0.22 -1.38 0.95
CA GLY A 41 -1.34 -1.91 1.72
C GLY A 41 -1.11 -3.37 2.03
N ASP A 42 -1.23 -4.21 1.01
CA ASP A 42 -0.64 -5.54 1.05
C ASP A 42 0.89 -5.43 1.20
N GLY A 43 1.48 -6.28 2.04
CA GLY A 43 2.89 -6.19 2.46
C GLY A 43 3.28 -4.93 3.27
N GLY A 44 2.36 -4.00 3.57
CA GLY A 44 2.66 -2.70 4.20
C GLY A 44 2.87 -2.71 5.73
N SER A 45 2.95 -3.87 6.36
CA SER A 45 3.13 -4.02 7.82
C SER A 45 4.19 -5.07 8.13
N ILE A 46 5.01 -4.83 9.17
CA ILE A 46 5.93 -5.84 9.72
C ILE A 46 5.13 -7.03 10.24
N LEU A 47 5.52 -8.25 9.84
CA LEU A 47 5.06 -9.50 10.43
C LEU A 47 6.21 -10.22 11.14
N ASN A 48 5.92 -10.69 12.33
CA ASN A 48 6.79 -11.56 13.11
C ASN A 48 6.17 -12.95 13.26
N ALA A 49 7.00 -13.98 13.28
CA ALA A 49 6.62 -15.33 13.67
C ALA A 49 6.95 -15.55 15.14
N ARG A 50 5.97 -16.01 15.92
CA ARG A 50 6.09 -16.30 17.36
C ARG A 50 5.79 -17.77 17.63
N SER A 51 6.59 -18.41 18.47
CA SER A 51 6.31 -19.80 18.88
C SER A 51 5.23 -19.86 19.95
N LYS A 52 4.14 -20.60 19.68
CA LYS A 52 3.06 -20.90 20.64
C LYS A 52 3.60 -21.65 21.88
N LYS A 53 4.62 -22.49 21.69
CA LYS A 53 5.30 -23.25 22.76
C LYS A 53 6.31 -22.41 23.57
N LYS A 54 6.87 -21.34 22.98
CA LYS A 54 7.90 -20.50 23.60
C LYS A 54 7.59 -19.02 23.34
N SER A 55 6.64 -18.45 24.08
CA SER A 55 6.10 -17.09 23.85
C SER A 55 7.12 -15.95 23.84
N LYS A 56 8.34 -16.16 24.35
CA LYS A 56 9.45 -15.19 24.32
C LYS A 56 10.30 -15.22 23.04
N PHE A 57 10.12 -16.21 22.16
CA PHE A 57 10.82 -16.29 20.88
C PHE A 57 9.92 -15.78 19.76
N GLU A 58 10.26 -14.59 19.28
CA GLU A 58 9.60 -13.89 18.20
C GLU A 58 10.66 -13.40 17.21
N ILE A 59 10.43 -13.60 15.91
CA ILE A 59 11.39 -13.29 14.83
C ILE A 59 10.69 -12.55 13.69
N ARG A 60 11.27 -11.44 13.21
CA ARG A 60 10.75 -10.76 12.02
C ARG A 60 10.89 -11.64 10.79
N VAL A 61 9.78 -11.89 10.11
CA VAL A 61 9.68 -12.69 8.88
C VAL A 61 9.32 -11.83 7.67
N TRP A 62 8.72 -10.66 7.88
CA TRP A 62 8.45 -9.65 6.86
C TRP A 62 8.48 -8.23 7.45
N VAL A 63 8.99 -7.18 6.78
CA VAL A 63 9.91 -7.25 5.63
C VAL A 63 11.30 -7.60 6.16
N ARG A 64 12.04 -8.37 5.36
CA ARG A 64 13.38 -8.85 5.70
C ARG A 64 14.19 -8.97 4.42
N ILE A 65 15.41 -8.45 4.44
CA ILE A 65 16.41 -8.63 3.38
C ILE A 65 17.26 -9.88 3.68
N LEU A 66 17.84 -9.97 4.88
CA LEU A 66 18.74 -11.08 5.24
C LEU A 66 17.98 -12.40 5.47
N LEU A 67 18.26 -13.40 4.62
CA LEU A 67 17.59 -14.70 4.59
C LEU A 67 16.08 -14.62 4.26
N ALA A 68 15.65 -13.58 3.53
CA ALA A 68 14.26 -13.33 3.14
C ALA A 68 13.51 -14.61 2.74
N ASN A 69 13.98 -15.30 1.70
CA ASN A 69 13.37 -16.52 1.18
C ASN A 69 13.30 -17.66 2.21
N LEU A 70 14.34 -17.88 3.00
CA LEU A 70 14.42 -19.02 3.92
C LEU A 70 13.45 -18.85 5.09
N GLU A 71 13.45 -17.67 5.71
CA GLU A 71 12.57 -17.35 6.84
C GLU A 71 11.10 -17.25 6.39
N PHE A 72 10.85 -16.68 5.21
CA PHE A 72 9.51 -16.59 4.62
C PHE A 72 8.93 -17.99 4.34
N LYS A 73 9.66 -18.87 3.65
CA LYS A 73 9.24 -20.26 3.42
C LYS A 73 8.93 -21.00 4.71
N LYS A 74 9.78 -20.80 5.73
CA LYS A 74 9.69 -21.55 6.97
C LYS A 74 8.45 -21.20 7.79
N TYR A 75 8.08 -19.92 7.83
CA TYR A 75 7.09 -19.41 8.79
C TYR A 75 5.86 -18.76 8.15
N LEU A 76 5.99 -18.08 7.00
CA LEU A 76 4.89 -17.32 6.39
C LEU A 76 4.04 -18.13 5.44
N TRP A 77 4.58 -19.16 4.78
CA TRP A 77 3.76 -20.12 4.02
C TRP A 77 2.64 -20.68 4.90
N SER A 78 1.44 -20.66 4.35
CA SER A 78 0.18 -20.77 5.08
C SER A 78 -0.90 -21.38 4.20
N ILE A 79 -1.99 -21.82 4.83
CA ILE A 79 -3.20 -22.31 4.19
C ILE A 79 -4.42 -21.64 4.80
N TYR A 80 -5.45 -21.36 4.00
CA TYR A 80 -6.70 -20.83 4.50
C TYR A 80 -7.54 -21.94 5.15
N ASN A 81 -7.88 -21.73 6.42
CA ASN A 81 -8.66 -22.66 7.20
C ASN A 81 -10.14 -22.25 7.16
N LEU A 82 -10.98 -23.09 6.53
CA LEU A 82 -12.43 -22.83 6.36
C LEU A 82 -13.19 -22.79 7.70
N ASP A 83 -12.77 -23.59 8.68
CA ASP A 83 -13.46 -23.68 9.98
C ASP A 83 -13.22 -22.43 10.84
N THR A 84 -12.06 -21.79 10.69
CA THR A 84 -11.68 -20.58 11.46
C THR A 84 -11.88 -19.30 10.67
N GLY A 85 -11.82 -19.34 9.34
CA GLY A 85 -11.88 -18.18 8.45
C GLY A 85 -10.56 -17.39 8.36
N TYR A 86 -9.42 -18.02 8.68
CA TYR A 86 -8.10 -17.38 8.72
C TYR A 86 -7.05 -18.12 7.89
N THR A 87 -6.07 -17.36 7.37
CA THR A 87 -4.85 -17.89 6.74
C THR A 87 -3.84 -18.24 7.84
N GLU A 88 -3.63 -19.53 8.07
CA GLU A 88 -2.87 -20.10 9.18
C GLU A 88 -1.52 -20.68 8.70
N SER A 89 -0.45 -20.49 9.48
CA SER A 89 0.89 -21.00 9.14
C SER A 89 0.91 -22.52 9.04
N LEU A 90 1.66 -23.06 8.07
CA LEU A 90 1.83 -24.51 7.91
C LEU A 90 2.53 -25.20 9.10
N ASP A 91 3.23 -24.44 9.94
CA ASP A 91 3.71 -24.92 11.24
C ASP A 91 2.65 -24.64 12.33
N PRO A 92 1.99 -25.67 12.89
CA PRO A 92 0.96 -25.49 13.91
C PRO A 92 1.52 -24.91 15.21
N ASP A 93 2.83 -24.95 15.47
CA ASP A 93 3.48 -24.33 16.62
C ASP A 93 3.79 -22.83 16.42
N VAL A 94 3.54 -22.29 15.22
CA VAL A 94 3.81 -20.90 14.85
C VAL A 94 2.52 -20.08 14.83
N GLU A 95 2.60 -18.87 15.37
CA GLU A 95 1.61 -17.82 15.23
C GLU A 95 2.25 -16.64 14.51
N ILE A 96 1.56 -16.06 13.53
CA ILE A 96 1.98 -14.81 12.91
C ILE A 96 1.33 -13.64 13.64
N VAL A 97 2.17 -12.67 14.01
CA VAL A 97 1.80 -11.51 14.83
C VAL A 97 2.34 -10.23 14.22
N VAL A 98 1.63 -9.14 14.47
CA VAL A 98 2.03 -7.78 14.08
C VAL A 98 2.59 -7.09 15.32
N PRO A 99 3.74 -6.40 15.25
CA PRO A 99 4.27 -5.63 16.38
C PRO A 99 3.33 -4.50 16.80
N GLU A 100 3.07 -4.38 18.10
CA GLU A 100 2.34 -3.25 18.71
C GLU A 100 3.29 -2.19 19.31
N ASP A 101 4.61 -2.39 19.16
CA ASP A 101 5.66 -1.47 19.59
C ASP A 101 5.48 -0.05 19.05
N ASP A 102 5.98 0.93 19.82
CA ASP A 102 5.82 2.35 19.53
C ASP A 102 4.35 2.73 19.21
N TYR A 103 3.43 2.18 20.00
CA TYR A 103 1.99 2.37 19.86
C TYR A 103 1.45 1.92 18.47
N GLY A 104 2.05 0.85 17.92
CA GLY A 104 1.80 0.29 16.59
C GLY A 104 2.39 1.10 15.43
N LEU A 105 3.18 2.14 15.68
CA LEU A 105 3.89 2.86 14.62
C LEU A 105 5.04 2.04 14.08
N TYR A 106 5.73 1.27 14.94
CA TYR A 106 6.89 0.46 14.54
C TYR A 106 6.57 -0.49 13.38
N ALA A 107 5.37 -1.09 13.37
CA ALA A 107 4.94 -2.01 12.32
C ALA A 107 4.81 -1.37 10.92
N ILE A 108 4.67 -0.05 10.83
CA ILE A 108 4.41 0.67 9.56
C ILE A 108 5.48 1.74 9.22
N ASP A 109 6.44 1.98 10.11
CA ASP A 109 7.46 3.04 10.01
C ASP A 109 8.54 2.71 8.96
N ILE A 110 9.43 1.77 9.29
CA ILE A 110 10.48 1.23 8.42
C ILE A 110 10.36 -0.30 8.43
N LEU A 111 10.05 -0.91 7.30
CA LEU A 111 9.62 -2.31 7.21
C LEU A 111 10.76 -3.32 7.45
N ASP A 112 12.02 -2.96 7.11
CA ASP A 112 13.21 -3.68 7.58
C ASP A 112 14.15 -2.70 8.33
N PRO A 113 14.01 -2.56 9.66
CA PRO A 113 14.82 -1.65 10.46
C PRO A 113 16.21 -2.20 10.84
N SER A 114 16.75 -3.16 10.08
CA SER A 114 18.07 -3.75 10.34
C SER A 114 19.22 -2.74 10.27
N LEU A 115 20.30 -3.03 11.01
CA LEU A 115 21.53 -2.19 10.98
C LEU A 115 22.09 -2.04 9.56
N PHE A 116 22.03 -3.10 8.76
CA PHE A 116 22.44 -3.07 7.35
C PHE A 116 21.66 -2.01 6.55
N VAL A 117 20.32 -2.05 6.57
CA VAL A 117 19.47 -1.05 5.91
C VAL A 117 19.83 0.37 6.33
N LYS A 118 20.01 0.60 7.63
CA LYS A 118 20.28 1.93 8.19
C LYS A 118 21.66 2.45 7.78
N CYS A 119 22.69 1.58 7.75
CA CYS A 119 24.04 1.94 7.32
C CYS A 119 24.18 2.06 5.79
N SER A 120 23.39 1.31 5.03
CA SER A 120 23.35 1.35 3.56
C SER A 120 22.35 2.36 2.99
N HIS A 121 21.65 3.13 3.84
CA HIS A 121 20.65 4.14 3.47
C HIS A 121 19.59 3.63 2.46
N LEU A 122 19.14 2.39 2.61
CA LEU A 122 18.13 1.78 1.73
C LEU A 122 16.74 2.37 2.02
N THR A 123 16.45 3.54 1.45
CA THR A 123 15.17 4.24 1.64
C THR A 123 13.96 3.46 1.11
N ASP A 124 14.16 2.44 0.29
CA ASP A 124 13.08 1.61 -0.27
C ASP A 124 12.43 0.65 0.73
N VAL A 125 12.86 0.61 2.00
CA VAL A 125 12.09 -0.02 3.09
C VAL A 125 11.48 0.98 4.08
N TYR A 126 11.67 2.28 3.84
CA TYR A 126 10.95 3.33 4.57
C TYR A 126 9.52 3.38 4.00
N HIS A 127 8.53 3.36 4.88
CA HIS A 127 7.12 3.25 4.50
C HIS A 127 6.33 4.47 4.94
N PHE A 128 5.91 4.56 6.22
CA PHE A 128 5.33 5.80 6.76
C PHE A 128 6.35 6.74 7.41
N HIS A 129 7.64 6.38 7.49
CA HIS A 129 8.68 7.13 8.20
C HIS A 129 8.62 8.65 8.00
N ASP A 130 8.74 9.11 6.76
CA ASP A 130 8.77 10.54 6.42
C ASP A 130 7.47 11.26 6.81
N MET A 131 6.33 10.56 6.72
CA MET A 131 5.02 11.06 7.15
C MET A 131 4.89 11.12 8.68
N ILE A 132 5.46 10.14 9.40
CA ILE A 132 5.48 10.09 10.87
C ILE A 132 6.33 11.25 11.41
N GLU A 133 7.52 11.45 10.87
CA GLU A 133 8.40 12.58 11.23
C GLU A 133 7.73 13.93 10.90
N MET A 134 7.17 14.09 9.70
CA MET A 134 6.40 15.29 9.33
C MET A 134 5.26 15.60 10.30
N LEU A 135 4.52 14.58 10.77
CA LEU A 135 3.47 14.76 11.77
C LEU A 135 4.04 15.12 13.15
N MET A 136 5.19 14.56 13.53
CA MET A 136 5.88 14.92 14.78
C MET A 136 6.39 16.37 14.77
N GLU A 137 6.96 16.84 13.67
CA GLU A 137 7.30 18.26 13.46
C GLU A 137 6.06 19.16 13.56
N CYS A 138 4.91 18.69 13.07
CA CYS A 138 3.60 19.34 13.23
C CYS A 138 3.06 19.32 14.68
N GLY A 139 3.82 18.82 15.65
CA GLY A 139 3.47 18.80 17.07
C GLY A 139 2.62 17.60 17.51
N TYR A 140 2.46 16.58 16.65
CA TYR A 140 1.87 15.31 17.07
C TYR A 140 2.85 14.52 17.94
N LYS A 141 2.33 13.67 18.83
CA LYS A 141 3.12 12.91 19.80
C LYS A 141 2.72 11.44 19.76
N LYS A 142 3.70 10.57 19.51
CA LYS A 142 3.54 9.10 19.58
C LYS A 142 2.89 8.71 20.92
N GLY A 143 1.85 7.87 20.88
CA GLY A 143 1.12 7.41 22.06
C GLY A 143 0.20 8.42 22.75
N THR A 144 0.10 9.66 22.26
CA THR A 144 -0.84 10.68 22.79
C THR A 144 -1.77 11.23 21.71
N THR A 145 -1.22 11.62 20.56
CA THR A 145 -1.95 12.15 19.41
C THR A 145 -1.59 11.48 18.07
N LEU A 146 -0.58 10.62 18.04
CA LEU A 146 -0.16 9.81 16.89
C LEU A 146 -0.04 8.33 17.30
N PHE A 147 -0.62 7.45 16.48
CA PHE A 147 -0.71 6.01 16.71
C PHE A 147 -0.64 5.32 15.34
N GLY A 148 -0.05 4.13 15.30
CA GLY A 148 -0.05 3.28 14.11
C GLY A 148 -0.96 2.07 14.31
N TYR A 149 -1.38 1.47 13.20
CA TYR A 149 -2.11 0.21 13.19
C TYR A 149 -1.64 -0.61 12.00
N GLY A 150 -0.60 -1.42 12.24
CA GLY A 150 -0.26 -2.49 11.31
C GLY A 150 -1.28 -3.61 11.42
N TYR A 151 -1.39 -4.42 10.38
CA TYR A 151 -2.29 -5.57 10.35
C TYR A 151 -1.66 -6.75 9.60
N ASP A 152 -2.20 -7.95 9.81
CA ASP A 152 -1.74 -9.15 9.07
C ASP A 152 -2.32 -9.10 7.66
N PHE A 153 -1.52 -8.58 6.72
CA PHE A 153 -1.93 -8.33 5.34
C PHE A 153 -2.38 -9.59 4.59
N ARG A 154 -2.11 -10.78 5.11
CA ARG A 154 -2.55 -12.05 4.54
C ARG A 154 -4.06 -12.25 4.70
N GLN A 155 -4.63 -11.70 5.77
CA GLN A 155 -6.02 -11.90 6.16
C GLN A 155 -6.98 -10.95 5.42
N SER A 156 -8.27 -11.30 5.40
CA SER A 156 -9.33 -10.38 4.97
C SER A 156 -9.45 -9.19 5.93
N ASN A 157 -9.68 -8.01 5.36
CA ASN A 157 -9.87 -6.77 6.11
C ASN A 157 -11.13 -6.76 6.99
N ARG A 158 -12.07 -7.68 6.75
CA ARG A 158 -13.30 -7.83 7.55
C ARG A 158 -13.27 -9.00 8.55
N THR A 159 -12.10 -9.57 8.84
CA THR A 159 -11.94 -10.55 9.94
C THR A 159 -12.19 -9.89 11.30
N ASP A 160 -12.76 -10.64 12.26
CA ASP A 160 -13.04 -10.13 13.60
C ASP A 160 -11.76 -9.62 14.29
N LYS A 161 -10.64 -10.32 14.13
CA LYS A 161 -9.32 -9.90 14.67
C LYS A 161 -8.89 -8.52 14.16
N ALA A 162 -9.09 -8.22 12.87
CA ALA A 162 -8.78 -6.91 12.29
C ALA A 162 -9.78 -5.83 12.75
N MET A 163 -11.08 -6.14 12.73
CA MET A 163 -12.13 -5.18 13.04
C MET A 163 -12.17 -4.79 14.52
N ASP A 164 -12.10 -5.77 15.44
CA ASP A 164 -12.02 -5.50 16.87
C ASP A 164 -10.65 -4.93 17.27
N GLY A 165 -9.56 -5.34 16.62
CA GLY A 165 -8.23 -4.75 16.79
C GLY A 165 -8.22 -3.24 16.52
N LEU A 166 -8.70 -2.82 15.33
CA LEU A 166 -8.81 -1.42 14.95
C LEU A 166 -9.72 -0.63 15.92
N LYS A 167 -10.87 -1.20 16.29
CA LYS A 167 -11.82 -0.63 17.25
C LYS A 167 -11.22 -0.44 18.63
N MET A 168 -10.45 -1.41 19.13
CA MET A 168 -9.69 -1.28 20.39
C MET A 168 -8.61 -0.19 20.28
N LYS A 169 -7.89 -0.12 19.16
CA LYS A 169 -6.87 0.92 18.92
C LYS A 169 -7.47 2.32 18.94
N LEU A 170 -8.60 2.51 18.26
CA LEU A 170 -9.37 3.76 18.25
C LEU A 170 -9.88 4.15 19.65
N GLN A 171 -10.28 3.17 20.48
CA GLN A 171 -10.66 3.41 21.87
C GLN A 171 -9.47 3.81 22.76
N ALA A 172 -8.30 3.17 22.59
CA ALA A 172 -7.08 3.51 23.33
C ALA A 172 -6.60 4.92 22.97
N ALA A 173 -6.54 5.23 21.66
CA ALA A 173 -6.28 6.55 21.10
C ALA A 173 -7.18 7.63 21.71
N TYR A 174 -8.50 7.41 21.77
CA TYR A 174 -9.44 8.36 22.36
C TYR A 174 -9.16 8.64 23.85
N LYS A 175 -8.89 7.59 24.65
CA LYS A 175 -8.57 7.71 26.07
C LYS A 175 -7.27 8.50 26.28
N ALA A 176 -6.21 8.19 25.52
CA ALA A 176 -4.91 8.86 25.58
C ALA A 176 -4.99 10.35 25.20
N SER A 177 -5.89 10.74 24.31
CA SER A 177 -6.19 12.14 23.98
C SER A 177 -6.98 12.92 25.05
N GLY A 178 -7.19 12.35 26.24
CA GLY A 178 -7.86 13.02 27.36
C GLY A 178 -9.37 13.23 27.15
N GLY A 179 -10.00 12.45 26.27
CA GLY A 179 -11.46 12.40 26.10
C GLY A 179 -12.16 13.68 25.65
N LYS A 180 -11.42 14.71 25.20
CA LYS A 180 -12.00 16.05 24.97
C LYS A 180 -12.85 16.13 23.70
N LYS A 181 -14.09 16.60 23.92
CA LYS A 181 -15.21 16.82 22.99
C LYS A 181 -15.90 15.55 22.49
N VAL A 182 -17.22 15.58 22.65
CA VAL A 182 -18.21 14.54 22.29
C VAL A 182 -17.90 13.99 20.91
N PHE A 183 -17.45 12.75 20.90
CA PHE A 183 -16.99 12.09 19.70
C PHE A 183 -18.19 11.71 18.82
N LYS A 184 -18.04 11.86 17.51
CA LYS A 184 -19.00 11.42 16.49
C LYS A 184 -18.46 10.28 15.58
N LYS A 185 -17.83 9.17 16.04
CA LYS A 185 -17.47 8.72 17.43
C LYS A 185 -16.06 8.13 17.61
N TYR A 186 -15.27 7.96 16.54
CA TYR A 186 -13.83 7.64 16.63
C TYR A 186 -12.96 8.32 15.56
N ILE A 187 -13.57 8.82 14.48
CA ILE A 187 -12.92 9.44 13.34
C ILE A 187 -13.74 10.68 12.96
N ASN A 188 -13.09 11.79 12.61
CA ASN A 188 -13.74 13.01 12.09
C ASN A 188 -13.34 13.34 10.64
N LYS A 189 -12.19 12.83 10.21
CA LYS A 189 -11.63 12.92 8.87
C LYS A 189 -11.02 11.58 8.52
N TRP A 190 -11.31 11.09 7.33
CA TRP A 190 -10.64 9.95 6.75
C TRP A 190 -9.93 10.41 5.49
N ILE A 191 -8.62 10.19 5.44
CA ILE A 191 -7.78 10.50 4.29
C ILE A 191 -7.29 9.16 3.75
N CYS A 192 -7.72 8.83 2.53
CA CYS A 192 -7.17 7.72 1.75
C CYS A 192 -5.98 8.21 0.94
N ILE A 193 -4.96 7.36 0.84
CA ILE A 193 -3.81 7.53 -0.05
C ILE A 193 -3.69 6.24 -0.86
N ALA A 194 -3.67 6.36 -2.19
CA ALA A 194 -3.44 5.27 -3.15
C ALA A 194 -4.40 4.06 -3.05
N CYS A 195 -5.59 4.20 -2.45
CA CYS A 195 -6.46 3.07 -2.14
C CYS A 195 -7.11 2.44 -3.40
N PRO A 196 -6.95 1.13 -3.66
CA PRO A 196 -7.50 0.44 -4.85
C PRO A 196 -9.00 0.14 -4.73
N PHE A 197 -9.86 1.16 -4.75
CA PHE A 197 -11.30 0.99 -4.49
C PHE A 197 -12.00 0.01 -5.43
N GLN A 198 -11.52 -0.19 -6.66
CA GLN A 198 -12.07 -1.14 -7.63
C GLN A 198 -11.11 -2.29 -7.95
N GLY A 199 -10.07 -2.48 -7.13
CA GLY A 199 -8.99 -3.42 -7.36
C GLY A 199 -7.82 -2.84 -8.16
N ALA A 200 -6.78 -3.64 -8.34
CA ALA A 200 -5.57 -3.30 -9.09
C ALA A 200 -5.31 -4.40 -10.15
N PRO A 201 -5.98 -4.34 -11.32
CA PRO A 201 -6.23 -5.53 -12.15
C PRO A 201 -4.94 -6.23 -12.59
N GLY A 202 -4.01 -5.50 -13.19
CA GLY A 202 -2.76 -6.07 -13.70
C GLY A 202 -1.93 -6.73 -12.61
N CYS A 203 -1.66 -6.00 -11.52
CA CYS A 203 -0.84 -6.52 -10.42
C CYS A 203 -1.49 -7.69 -9.67
N ILE A 204 -2.82 -7.71 -9.49
CA ILE A 204 -3.49 -8.70 -8.64
C ILE A 204 -3.83 -9.99 -9.39
N ASN A 205 -4.28 -9.91 -10.65
CA ASN A 205 -4.45 -11.10 -11.48
C ASN A 205 -3.12 -11.85 -11.62
N ASP A 206 -2.03 -11.12 -11.81
CA ASP A 206 -0.68 -11.69 -11.88
C ASP A 206 -0.17 -12.23 -10.54
N SER A 207 -0.46 -11.54 -9.43
CA SER A 207 -0.08 -12.02 -8.09
C SER A 207 -0.70 -13.37 -7.73
N LEU A 208 -1.90 -13.67 -8.23
CA LEU A 208 -2.55 -14.99 -8.09
C LEU A 208 -2.04 -16.05 -9.05
N LEU A 209 -1.58 -15.66 -10.25
CA LEU A 209 -1.17 -16.62 -11.29
C LEU A 209 0.32 -16.96 -11.21
N THR A 210 1.20 -15.97 -11.12
CA THR A 210 2.67 -16.20 -11.18
C THR A 210 3.41 -15.64 -9.95
N GLY A 211 2.73 -14.82 -9.15
CA GLY A 211 3.24 -14.23 -7.91
C GLY A 211 3.83 -12.83 -8.08
N LEU A 212 4.15 -12.21 -6.94
CA LEU A 212 4.66 -10.84 -6.89
C LEU A 212 6.18 -10.81 -6.63
N GLN A 213 6.90 -9.96 -7.36
CA GLN A 213 8.33 -9.70 -7.17
C GLN A 213 8.59 -8.20 -7.07
N PHE A 214 9.26 -7.79 -6.00
CA PHE A 214 9.41 -6.37 -5.61
C PHE A 214 10.62 -5.68 -6.24
N VAL A 215 11.64 -6.46 -6.61
CA VAL A 215 12.90 -5.98 -7.19
C VAL A 215 13.33 -6.94 -8.29
N TYR A 216 13.80 -6.41 -9.41
CA TYR A 216 14.27 -7.15 -10.58
C TYR A 216 15.80 -7.02 -10.73
N GLY A 217 16.44 -7.94 -11.44
CA GLY A 217 17.90 -7.98 -11.58
C GLY A 217 18.61 -8.59 -10.36
N PHE A 218 19.90 -8.28 -10.18
CA PHE A 218 20.75 -8.91 -9.16
C PHE A 218 20.26 -8.68 -7.72
N GLU A 219 19.67 -7.52 -7.44
CA GLU A 219 19.15 -7.19 -6.11
C GLU A 219 17.99 -8.12 -5.68
N SER A 220 17.30 -8.73 -6.63
CA SER A 220 16.18 -9.65 -6.37
C SER A 220 16.55 -10.87 -5.52
N PHE A 221 17.81 -11.32 -5.54
CA PHE A 221 18.29 -12.44 -4.71
C PHE A 221 18.18 -12.18 -3.21
N PHE A 222 18.11 -10.91 -2.80
CA PHE A 222 17.96 -10.50 -1.40
C PHE A 222 16.50 -10.34 -0.94
N PHE A 223 15.53 -10.51 -1.84
CA PHE A 223 14.10 -10.41 -1.55
C PHE A 223 13.40 -11.76 -1.69
N VAL A 224 12.14 -11.83 -1.26
CA VAL A 224 11.31 -13.02 -1.48
C VAL A 224 11.12 -13.21 -2.99
N SER A 225 11.40 -14.41 -3.50
CA SER A 225 11.24 -14.71 -4.93
C SER A 225 9.78 -14.77 -5.32
N ARG A 226 9.50 -14.43 -6.58
CA ARG A 226 8.16 -14.41 -7.18
C ARG A 226 7.33 -15.67 -6.83
N TRP A 227 7.92 -16.84 -7.05
CA TRP A 227 7.29 -18.13 -6.76
C TRP A 227 7.05 -18.38 -5.27
N ASN A 228 7.99 -17.99 -4.40
CA ASN A 228 7.78 -18.17 -2.96
C ASN A 228 6.66 -17.27 -2.45
N MET A 229 6.51 -16.07 -3.03
CA MET A 229 5.41 -15.16 -2.77
C MET A 229 4.09 -15.71 -3.33
N HIS A 230 4.05 -16.23 -4.57
CA HIS A 230 2.90 -16.92 -5.14
C HIS A 230 2.31 -17.98 -4.19
N GLN A 231 3.16 -18.88 -3.67
CA GLN A 231 2.77 -19.93 -2.73
C GLN A 231 2.25 -19.42 -1.37
N LEU A 232 2.36 -18.12 -1.08
CA LEU A 232 1.62 -17.47 0.00
C LEU A 232 0.31 -16.85 -0.51
N LEU A 233 0.38 -16.06 -1.58
CA LEU A 233 -0.70 -15.19 -2.05
C LEU A 233 -1.96 -15.95 -2.50
N VAL A 234 -1.82 -17.17 -3.02
CA VAL A 234 -2.96 -18.04 -3.39
C VAL A 234 -3.87 -18.35 -2.18
N GLU A 235 -3.35 -18.30 -0.96
CA GLU A 235 -4.08 -18.58 0.30
C GLU A 235 -4.36 -17.31 1.13
N CYS A 236 -4.19 -16.11 0.55
CA CYS A 236 -4.39 -14.82 1.23
C CYS A 236 -5.70 -14.12 0.80
N PRO A 237 -6.77 -14.08 1.62
CA PRO A 237 -8.01 -13.38 1.28
C PRO A 237 -7.87 -11.91 0.87
N SER A 238 -6.84 -11.20 1.33
CA SER A 238 -6.56 -9.82 0.90
C SER A 238 -6.33 -9.67 -0.60
N ILE A 239 -5.68 -10.64 -1.24
CA ILE A 239 -5.40 -10.64 -2.68
C ILE A 239 -6.69 -10.75 -3.47
N TYR A 240 -7.55 -11.69 -3.09
CA TYR A 240 -8.86 -11.88 -3.71
C TYR A 240 -9.77 -10.65 -3.52
N GLU A 241 -9.69 -9.96 -2.37
CA GLU A 241 -10.43 -8.71 -2.12
C GLU A 241 -9.99 -7.54 -3.04
N MET A 242 -8.76 -7.58 -3.57
CA MET A 242 -8.18 -6.59 -4.48
C MET A 242 -8.32 -6.94 -5.98
N LEU A 243 -8.95 -8.06 -6.32
CA LEU A 243 -9.28 -8.42 -7.71
C LEU A 243 -10.12 -7.31 -8.40
N PRO A 244 -10.05 -7.19 -9.74
CA PRO A 244 -10.85 -6.22 -10.49
C PRO A 244 -12.34 -6.37 -10.19
N ASN A 245 -13.00 -5.29 -9.79
CA ASN A 245 -14.45 -5.32 -9.56
C ASN A 245 -15.21 -5.55 -10.88
N ALA A 246 -15.75 -6.76 -11.07
CA ALA A 246 -16.55 -7.15 -12.23
C ALA A 246 -17.83 -6.29 -12.40
N ASN A 247 -18.37 -5.74 -11.32
CA ASN A 247 -19.55 -4.86 -11.36
C ASN A 247 -19.20 -3.39 -11.65
N PHE A 248 -17.92 -3.02 -11.68
CA PHE A 248 -17.49 -1.65 -11.93
C PHE A 248 -17.47 -1.35 -13.44
N LYS A 249 -18.02 -0.21 -13.83
CA LYS A 249 -18.07 0.25 -15.22
C LYS A 249 -16.76 0.95 -15.61
N TRP A 250 -15.71 0.15 -15.79
CA TRP A 250 -14.43 0.62 -16.32
C TRP A 250 -14.58 1.28 -17.69
N LYS A 251 -13.74 2.27 -18.01
CA LYS A 251 -13.67 2.88 -19.35
C LYS A 251 -13.18 1.92 -20.44
N GLN A 252 -12.33 0.99 -20.06
CA GLN A 252 -11.84 -0.16 -20.82
C GLN A 252 -11.89 -1.34 -19.84
N LEU A 253 -12.44 -2.49 -20.24
CA LEU A 253 -12.46 -3.65 -19.35
C LEU A 253 -11.02 -4.15 -19.15
N PRO A 254 -10.57 -4.40 -17.91
CA PRO A 254 -9.30 -5.08 -17.69
C PRO A 254 -9.43 -6.56 -18.05
N LEU A 255 -8.47 -7.07 -18.81
CA LEU A 255 -8.45 -8.45 -19.30
C LEU A 255 -7.21 -9.21 -18.79
N VAL A 256 -7.37 -10.52 -18.61
CA VAL A 256 -6.24 -11.46 -18.69
C VAL A 256 -6.28 -12.11 -20.07
N LEU A 257 -5.14 -12.13 -20.73
CA LEU A 257 -4.96 -12.59 -22.10
C LEU A 257 -4.00 -13.78 -22.07
N VAL A 258 -4.32 -14.85 -22.80
CA VAL A 258 -3.44 -16.02 -22.90
C VAL A 258 -3.31 -16.40 -24.36
N TRP A 259 -2.07 -16.42 -24.87
CA TRP A 259 -1.77 -17.02 -26.18
C TRP A 259 -1.83 -18.52 -26.05
N ARG A 260 -2.69 -19.18 -26.82
CA ARG A 260 -3.11 -20.57 -26.62
C ARG A 260 -2.89 -21.38 -27.88
N LYS A 261 -2.32 -22.58 -27.70
CA LYS A 261 -2.15 -23.54 -28.80
C LYS A 261 -3.44 -24.33 -29.00
N GLN A 262 -4.09 -24.17 -30.15
CA GLN A 262 -5.32 -24.90 -30.43
C GLN A 262 -5.07 -26.38 -30.66
N SER A 263 -6.02 -27.22 -30.22
CA SER A 263 -5.96 -28.67 -30.38
C SER A 263 -6.56 -29.10 -31.73
N GLY A 264 -5.81 -28.86 -32.82
CA GLY A 264 -6.18 -29.20 -34.20
C GLY A 264 -5.07 -29.90 -34.99
N GLU A 265 -5.34 -30.27 -36.24
CA GLU A 265 -4.32 -30.80 -37.17
C GLU A 265 -3.30 -29.73 -37.61
N THR A 266 -3.70 -28.45 -37.54
CA THR A 266 -2.86 -27.27 -37.73
C THR A 266 -2.43 -26.69 -36.38
N GLU A 267 -1.17 -26.24 -36.27
CA GLU A 267 -0.68 -25.53 -35.08
C GLU A 267 -1.17 -24.07 -35.09
N GLU A 268 -2.48 -23.88 -34.99
CA GLU A 268 -3.10 -22.57 -34.88
C GLU A 268 -2.98 -22.01 -33.46
N VAL A 269 -2.72 -20.70 -33.39
CA VAL A 269 -2.45 -19.98 -32.15
C VAL A 269 -3.46 -18.84 -32.03
N GLU A 270 -4.17 -18.80 -30.92
CA GLU A 270 -5.24 -17.84 -30.66
C GLU A 270 -4.99 -17.09 -29.34
N LEU A 271 -5.48 -15.85 -29.24
CA LEU A 271 -5.43 -15.07 -28.01
C LEU A 271 -6.76 -15.20 -27.27
N GLU A 272 -6.82 -16.02 -26.22
CA GLU A 272 -8.01 -16.17 -25.38
C GLU A 272 -8.15 -14.97 -24.41
N GLU A 273 -9.34 -14.38 -24.34
CA GLU A 273 -9.64 -13.20 -23.49
C GLU A 273 -10.52 -13.54 -22.27
N PHE A 274 -9.98 -13.31 -21.07
CA PHE A 274 -10.63 -13.54 -19.79
C PHE A 274 -10.92 -12.20 -19.08
N ASP A 275 -12.18 -11.78 -19.10
CA ASP A 275 -12.65 -10.68 -18.25
C ASP A 275 -12.87 -11.14 -16.79
N ALA A 276 -13.14 -10.20 -15.88
CA ALA A 276 -13.34 -10.47 -14.46
C ALA A 276 -14.49 -11.45 -14.11
N THR A 277 -15.39 -11.77 -15.05
CA THR A 277 -16.43 -12.80 -14.87
C THR A 277 -15.98 -14.19 -15.31
N LYS A 278 -15.01 -14.28 -16.24
CA LYS A 278 -14.41 -15.53 -16.72
C LYS A 278 -13.11 -15.90 -16.00
N CYS A 279 -12.45 -14.94 -15.35
CA CYS A 279 -11.12 -15.15 -14.78
C CYS A 279 -11.04 -16.27 -13.73
N ALA A 280 -12.16 -16.60 -13.07
CA ALA A 280 -12.22 -17.71 -12.11
C ALA A 280 -11.92 -19.09 -12.73
N SER A 281 -12.39 -19.38 -13.95
CA SER A 281 -12.07 -20.65 -14.62
C SER A 281 -10.63 -20.70 -15.13
N LEU A 282 -10.04 -19.54 -15.48
CA LEU A 282 -8.61 -19.46 -15.77
C LEU A 282 -7.78 -19.75 -14.52
N PHE A 283 -8.13 -19.17 -13.38
CA PHE A 283 -7.42 -19.43 -12.12
C PHE A 283 -7.54 -20.89 -11.68
N GLU A 284 -8.74 -21.48 -11.79
CA GLU A 284 -8.96 -22.91 -11.52
C GLU A 284 -8.05 -23.80 -12.37
N GLU A 285 -8.05 -23.62 -13.69
CA GLU A 285 -7.23 -24.42 -14.60
C GLU A 285 -5.72 -24.17 -14.46
N ALA A 286 -5.29 -22.94 -14.18
CA ALA A 286 -3.89 -22.61 -13.96
C ALA A 286 -3.36 -23.22 -12.65
N LEU A 287 -4.14 -23.15 -11.57
CA LEU A 287 -3.73 -23.60 -10.24
C LEU A 287 -4.09 -25.07 -9.94
N ARG A 288 -4.77 -25.79 -10.83
CA ARG A 288 -5.26 -27.18 -10.57
C ARG A 288 -4.17 -28.17 -10.13
N ASN A 289 -2.94 -27.97 -10.58
CA ASN A 289 -1.76 -28.79 -10.26
C ASN A 289 -0.78 -28.08 -9.31
N ASN A 290 -1.13 -26.90 -8.78
CA ASN A 290 -0.22 -26.11 -7.96
C ASN A 290 -0.01 -26.77 -6.58
N GLU A 291 1.25 -27.03 -6.24
CA GLU A 291 1.66 -27.59 -4.95
C GLU A 291 2.92 -26.91 -4.41
N LEU A 292 3.04 -26.88 -3.09
CA LEU A 292 4.29 -26.54 -2.40
C LEU A 292 4.85 -27.75 -1.66
N ASN A 293 6.17 -27.81 -1.52
CA ASN A 293 6.84 -28.79 -0.68
C ASN A 293 7.26 -28.14 0.65
N TYR A 294 6.61 -28.56 1.74
CA TYR A 294 6.90 -28.11 3.10
C TYR A 294 7.38 -29.27 3.97
N ASN A 295 8.61 -29.19 4.48
CA ASN A 295 9.24 -30.22 5.30
C ASN A 295 9.16 -31.65 4.71
N GLY A 296 9.28 -31.77 3.38
CA GLY A 296 9.23 -33.05 2.66
C GLY A 296 7.82 -33.56 2.35
N LYS A 297 6.77 -32.80 2.68
CA LYS A 297 5.37 -33.10 2.32
C LYS A 297 4.92 -32.18 1.20
N SER A 298 4.23 -32.73 0.19
CA SER A 298 3.44 -31.90 -0.72
C SER A 298 2.19 -31.37 0.00
N VAL A 299 1.86 -30.12 -0.28
CA VAL A 299 0.61 -29.44 0.11
C VAL A 299 0.06 -28.82 -1.16
N ALA A 300 -1.11 -29.31 -1.62
CA ALA A 300 -1.80 -28.75 -2.77
C ALA A 300 -2.37 -27.38 -2.42
N LEU A 301 -2.14 -26.39 -3.29
CA LEU A 301 -2.67 -25.03 -3.22
C LEU A 301 -3.44 -24.69 -4.51
N PRO A 302 -4.60 -25.33 -4.77
CA PRO A 302 -5.44 -25.01 -5.91
C PRO A 302 -6.09 -23.62 -5.75
N PHE A 303 -6.78 -23.14 -6.80
CA PHE A 303 -7.56 -21.91 -6.69
C PHE A 303 -8.64 -22.02 -5.59
N ASN A 304 -8.60 -21.11 -4.62
CA ASN A 304 -9.43 -21.23 -3.43
C ASN A 304 -10.78 -20.52 -3.61
N PHE A 305 -11.77 -21.28 -4.12
CA PHE A 305 -13.13 -20.78 -4.38
C PHE A 305 -13.85 -20.20 -3.15
N GLU A 306 -13.59 -20.71 -1.95
CA GLU A 306 -14.22 -20.18 -0.73
C GLU A 306 -13.62 -18.81 -0.34
N ILE A 307 -12.32 -18.59 -0.55
CA ILE A 307 -11.73 -17.26 -0.45
C ILE A 307 -12.30 -16.32 -1.51
N PHE A 308 -12.42 -16.78 -2.77
CA PHE A 308 -12.97 -15.98 -3.86
C PHE A 308 -14.43 -15.53 -3.58
N LYS A 309 -15.25 -16.44 -3.07
CA LYS A 309 -16.61 -16.17 -2.60
C LYS A 309 -16.63 -15.22 -1.40
N TRP A 310 -15.75 -15.40 -0.43
CA TRP A 310 -15.60 -14.48 0.71
C TRP A 310 -15.25 -13.05 0.25
N ALA A 311 -14.37 -12.91 -0.74
CA ALA A 311 -14.00 -11.63 -1.34
C ALA A 311 -15.15 -11.00 -2.14
N ALA A 312 -15.96 -11.79 -2.84
CA ALA A 312 -17.18 -11.32 -3.50
C ALA A 312 -18.21 -10.79 -2.48
N ASP A 313 -18.36 -11.45 -1.33
CA ASP A 313 -19.19 -10.96 -0.22
C ASP A 313 -18.61 -9.68 0.40
N THR A 314 -17.28 -9.60 0.57
CA THR A 314 -16.61 -8.34 0.95
C THR A 314 -16.99 -7.24 -0.05
N ARG A 315 -16.85 -7.48 -1.36
CA ARG A 315 -17.18 -6.51 -2.41
C ARG A 315 -18.62 -5.99 -2.30
N GLN A 316 -19.59 -6.87 -2.06
CA GLN A 316 -20.98 -6.47 -1.85
C GLN A 316 -21.20 -5.55 -0.63
N ILE A 317 -20.44 -5.76 0.45
CA ILE A 317 -20.47 -4.87 1.62
C ILE A 317 -19.93 -3.49 1.22
N LEU A 318 -18.80 -3.45 0.50
CA LEU A 318 -18.14 -2.21 0.06
C LEU A 318 -18.95 -1.39 -0.96
N ASP A 319 -19.71 -2.04 -1.83
CA ASP A 319 -20.56 -1.32 -2.79
C ASP A 319 -21.82 -0.72 -2.13
N LYS A 320 -22.27 -1.28 -1.01
CA LYS A 320 -23.35 -0.75 -0.16
C LYS A 320 -22.84 0.27 0.88
N ALA A 321 -21.52 0.34 1.06
CA ALA A 321 -20.81 1.26 1.90
C ALA A 321 -20.71 2.68 1.26
N GLN A 322 -20.89 3.72 2.06
CA GLN A 322 -20.96 5.16 1.75
C GLN A 322 -20.24 5.92 2.94
N LEU A 323 -20.48 7.16 3.38
CA LEU A 323 -19.88 7.68 4.65
C LEU A 323 -20.78 8.58 5.54
N PRO A 324 -20.73 8.47 6.88
CA PRO A 324 -21.49 9.35 7.78
C PRO A 324 -21.24 10.81 7.47
N ASN A 325 -22.31 11.61 7.33
CA ASN A 325 -22.29 13.05 7.00
C ASN A 325 -21.47 13.92 7.98
N THR A 326 -20.91 13.29 9.01
CA THR A 326 -20.11 13.84 10.10
C THR A 326 -18.61 13.60 9.92
N VAL A 327 -18.22 12.77 8.94
CA VAL A 327 -16.85 12.43 8.60
C VAL A 327 -16.50 13.10 7.27
N SER A 328 -15.51 13.99 7.28
CA SER A 328 -14.99 14.55 6.02
C SER A 328 -14.07 13.53 5.35
N PHE A 329 -14.41 13.11 4.14
CA PHE A 329 -13.61 12.17 3.36
C PHE A 329 -12.68 12.90 2.38
N TYR A 330 -11.44 12.46 2.30
CA TYR A 330 -10.44 12.98 1.37
C TYR A 330 -9.73 11.83 0.68
N ASN A 331 -9.42 11.99 -0.60
CA ASN A 331 -8.77 10.95 -1.40
C ASN A 331 -7.56 11.53 -2.14
N ILE A 332 -6.38 10.97 -1.91
CA ILE A 332 -5.15 11.23 -2.66
C ILE A 332 -4.87 9.98 -3.48
N TYR A 333 -4.68 10.14 -4.78
CA TYR A 333 -4.32 9.04 -5.68
C TYR A 333 -3.18 9.48 -6.60
N GLY A 334 -2.33 8.54 -7.02
CA GLY A 334 -1.26 8.86 -7.95
C GLY A 334 -1.76 8.88 -9.40
N ILE A 335 -1.07 9.63 -10.24
CA ILE A 335 -1.33 9.79 -11.69
C ILE A 335 -0.03 9.93 -12.47
N SER A 336 -0.11 9.77 -13.79
CA SER A 336 0.98 10.00 -14.75
C SER A 336 2.17 9.06 -14.59
N PHE A 337 1.89 7.83 -14.14
CA PHE A 337 2.77 6.67 -14.24
C PHE A 337 2.04 5.52 -14.94
N ASP A 338 2.75 4.83 -15.83
CA ASP A 338 2.27 3.63 -16.50
C ASP A 338 1.96 2.55 -15.48
N THR A 339 0.70 2.12 -15.44
CA THR A 339 0.17 1.23 -14.40
C THR A 339 -0.40 -0.04 -15.03
N PRO A 340 0.10 -1.24 -14.65
CA PRO A 340 -0.38 -2.52 -15.19
C PRO A 340 -1.90 -2.64 -15.15
N PHE A 341 -2.50 -2.97 -16.30
CA PHE A 341 -3.94 -3.02 -16.47
C PHE A 341 -4.41 -4.37 -17.00
N ASP A 342 -4.10 -4.69 -18.26
CA ASP A 342 -4.27 -6.03 -18.80
C ASP A 342 -2.99 -6.84 -18.57
N VAL A 343 -3.12 -8.16 -18.42
CA VAL A 343 -2.00 -9.10 -18.25
C VAL A 343 -2.02 -10.11 -19.38
N CYS A 344 -0.89 -10.34 -20.05
CA CYS A 344 -0.76 -11.27 -21.16
C CYS A 344 0.26 -12.37 -20.83
N TYR A 345 -0.07 -13.62 -21.17
CA TYR A 345 0.78 -14.79 -20.96
C TYR A 345 1.04 -15.56 -22.26
N GLY A 346 2.27 -16.04 -22.42
CA GLY A 346 2.76 -16.64 -23.67
C GLY A 346 2.94 -15.62 -24.79
N SER A 347 3.22 -16.11 -25.99
CA SER A 347 3.28 -15.28 -27.22
C SER A 347 2.79 -16.07 -28.42
N GLU A 348 2.56 -15.39 -29.54
CA GLU A 348 2.24 -16.01 -30.84
C GLU A 348 3.31 -17.04 -31.29
N THR A 349 4.56 -16.87 -30.85
CA THR A 349 5.69 -17.79 -31.13
C THR A 349 6.00 -18.78 -30.01
N SER A 350 5.39 -18.62 -28.84
CA SER A 350 5.54 -19.47 -27.66
C SER A 350 4.22 -19.55 -26.89
N PRO A 351 3.17 -20.16 -27.49
CA PRO A 351 1.85 -20.24 -26.89
C PRO A 351 1.79 -21.24 -25.74
N ILE A 352 0.86 -21.00 -24.82
CA ILE A 352 0.52 -21.87 -23.69
C ILE A 352 -0.28 -23.07 -24.21
N GLY A 353 0.28 -24.28 -24.07
CA GLY A 353 -0.41 -25.51 -24.43
C GLY A 353 -1.38 -25.93 -23.32
N ASP A 354 -0.91 -25.89 -22.08
CA ASP A 354 -1.66 -26.23 -20.88
C ASP A 354 -1.78 -25.02 -19.96
N LEU A 355 -2.99 -24.65 -19.53
CA LEU A 355 -3.20 -23.46 -18.69
C LEU A 355 -2.41 -23.49 -17.36
N SER A 356 -2.02 -24.67 -16.87
CA SER A 356 -1.15 -24.78 -15.69
C SER A 356 0.30 -24.31 -15.93
N GLU A 357 0.73 -24.15 -17.19
CA GLU A 357 2.01 -23.55 -17.55
C GLU A 357 2.03 -22.03 -17.30
N VAL A 358 0.85 -21.37 -17.25
CA VAL A 358 0.73 -19.91 -16.99
C VAL A 358 1.50 -19.52 -15.73
N CYS A 359 1.37 -20.31 -14.67
CA CYS A 359 2.02 -20.09 -13.37
C CYS A 359 3.55 -20.03 -13.41
N HIS A 360 4.17 -20.51 -14.48
CA HIS A 360 5.62 -20.56 -14.69
C HIS A 360 6.10 -19.66 -15.82
N THR A 361 5.23 -18.81 -16.35
CA THR A 361 5.56 -17.81 -17.38
C THR A 361 5.84 -16.43 -16.76
N MET A 362 6.37 -15.51 -17.56
CA MET A 362 6.47 -14.10 -17.19
C MET A 362 5.34 -13.33 -17.89
N PRO A 363 4.58 -12.48 -17.18
CA PRO A 363 3.55 -11.65 -17.80
C PRO A 363 4.15 -10.52 -18.64
N GLU A 364 3.46 -10.18 -19.72
CA GLU A 364 3.52 -8.86 -20.34
C GLU A 364 2.29 -8.03 -19.91
N TYR A 365 2.43 -6.70 -19.87
CA TYR A 365 1.36 -5.81 -19.42
C TYR A 365 1.01 -4.76 -20.46
N THR A 366 -0.28 -4.44 -20.56
CA THR A 366 -0.73 -3.14 -21.04
C THR A 366 -0.80 -2.16 -19.86
N TYR A 367 -0.74 -0.86 -20.16
CA TYR A 367 -0.66 0.16 -19.12
C TYR A 367 -1.75 1.24 -19.27
N VAL A 368 -2.23 1.73 -18.13
CA VAL A 368 -3.12 2.90 -18.04
C VAL A 368 -2.56 3.94 -17.08
N ASP A 369 -3.13 5.15 -17.11
CA ASP A 369 -2.81 6.23 -16.16
C ASP A 369 -3.11 5.82 -14.71
N GLY A 370 -2.09 5.88 -13.86
CA GLY A 370 -2.17 5.56 -12.44
C GLY A 370 -0.88 5.92 -11.73
N ASP A 371 -0.52 5.13 -10.73
CA ASP A 371 0.62 5.34 -9.84
C ASP A 371 1.72 4.26 -9.95
N GLY A 372 1.61 3.36 -10.92
CA GLY A 372 2.50 2.21 -11.09
C GLY A 372 1.98 0.92 -10.45
N THR A 373 0.91 0.97 -9.66
CA THR A 373 0.18 -0.22 -9.15
C THR A 373 -1.32 -0.14 -9.38
N VAL A 374 -1.93 0.97 -8.99
CA VAL A 374 -3.37 1.15 -8.94
C VAL A 374 -3.78 2.13 -10.03
N PRO A 375 -4.63 1.71 -10.99
CA PRO A 375 -5.15 2.62 -12.01
C PRO A 375 -5.82 3.83 -11.36
N ALA A 376 -5.55 5.04 -11.86
CA ALA A 376 -6.14 6.27 -11.33
C ALA A 376 -7.68 6.25 -11.39
N GLU A 377 -8.25 5.47 -12.32
CA GLU A 377 -9.69 5.20 -12.38
C GLU A 377 -10.18 4.40 -11.16
N SER A 378 -9.48 3.34 -10.77
CA SER A 378 -9.80 2.55 -9.57
C SER A 378 -9.63 3.40 -8.30
N ALA A 379 -8.48 4.06 -8.15
CA ALA A 379 -8.17 4.86 -6.97
C ALA A 379 -9.12 6.06 -6.78
N LYS A 380 -9.66 6.62 -7.86
CA LYS A 380 -10.64 7.71 -7.83
C LYS A 380 -12.09 7.23 -7.63
N ALA A 381 -12.40 5.97 -7.92
CA ALA A 381 -13.74 5.40 -7.86
C ALA A 381 -14.14 5.01 -6.42
N ASP A 382 -13.93 5.92 -5.48
CA ASP A 382 -14.17 5.73 -4.04
C ASP A 382 -15.64 5.75 -3.62
N GLY A 383 -16.57 6.13 -4.52
CA GLY A 383 -18.03 6.07 -4.28
C GLY A 383 -18.59 7.05 -3.25
N PHE A 384 -17.77 7.91 -2.65
CA PHE A 384 -18.17 8.78 -1.54
C PHE A 384 -18.46 10.23 -1.94
N ALA A 385 -19.08 10.98 -1.02
CA ALA A 385 -19.12 12.44 -1.08
C ALA A 385 -17.79 13.04 -0.56
N ALA A 386 -16.70 12.84 -1.33
CA ALA A 386 -15.38 13.36 -0.94
C ALA A 386 -15.36 14.89 -0.85
N THR A 387 -14.83 15.41 0.26
CA THR A 387 -14.53 16.82 0.46
C THR A 387 -13.44 17.31 -0.50
N ALA A 388 -12.45 16.45 -0.81
CA ALA A 388 -11.52 16.67 -1.91
C ALA A 388 -11.04 15.34 -2.50
N ARG A 389 -10.70 15.37 -3.79
CA ARG A 389 -9.96 14.30 -4.49
C ARG A 389 -8.80 14.94 -5.23
N VAL A 390 -7.58 14.52 -4.97
CA VAL A 390 -6.37 15.10 -5.58
C VAL A 390 -5.54 14.01 -6.23
N GLY A 391 -5.34 14.15 -7.55
CA GLY A 391 -4.36 13.36 -8.28
C GLY A 391 -2.98 14.00 -8.14
N ILE A 392 -1.98 13.24 -7.68
CA ILE A 392 -0.59 13.69 -7.51
C ILE A 392 0.30 12.92 -8.48
N LYS A 393 1.17 13.61 -9.23
CA LYS A 393 2.18 12.93 -10.07
C LYS A 393 3.30 12.37 -9.18
N ALA A 394 3.04 11.20 -8.60
CA ALA A 394 3.99 10.40 -7.82
C ALA A 394 3.63 8.93 -7.98
N THR A 395 4.62 8.04 -7.82
CA THR A 395 4.39 6.61 -7.80
C THR A 395 3.67 6.17 -6.54
N HIS A 396 3.15 4.95 -6.53
CA HIS A 396 2.32 4.38 -5.46
C HIS A 396 2.99 4.51 -4.08
N ARG A 397 4.28 4.16 -3.97
CA ARG A 397 5.10 4.41 -2.76
C ARG A 397 5.55 5.86 -2.62
N GLY A 398 5.83 6.54 -3.73
CA GLY A 398 6.28 7.93 -3.76
C GLY A 398 5.31 8.88 -3.05
N LEU A 399 4.00 8.60 -3.10
CA LEU A 399 2.96 9.35 -2.40
C LEU A 399 3.18 9.47 -0.88
N LEU A 400 3.86 8.51 -0.24
CA LEU A 400 4.09 8.54 1.22
C LEU A 400 5.21 9.52 1.64
N LYS A 401 6.02 9.97 0.69
CA LYS A 401 7.13 10.92 0.88
C LYS A 401 7.05 12.14 -0.04
N ASP A 402 5.88 12.39 -0.63
CA ASP A 402 5.67 13.52 -1.54
C ASP A 402 5.30 14.79 -0.76
N GLU A 403 6.09 15.86 -0.93
CA GLU A 403 5.86 17.13 -0.22
C GLU A 403 4.49 17.76 -0.50
N ARG A 404 3.88 17.54 -1.67
CA ARG A 404 2.53 18.03 -1.97
C ARG A 404 1.49 17.23 -1.19
N VAL A 405 1.71 15.93 -1.00
CA VAL A 405 0.90 15.11 -0.09
C VAL A 405 1.05 15.64 1.33
N PHE A 406 2.27 15.94 1.79
CA PHE A 406 2.48 16.53 3.12
C PHE A 406 1.81 17.90 3.30
N GLN A 407 1.80 18.76 2.28
CA GLN A 407 1.06 20.02 2.29
C GLN A 407 -0.45 19.81 2.39
N LEU A 408 -1.02 18.88 1.60
CA LEU A 408 -2.45 18.52 1.68
C LEU A 408 -2.81 17.94 3.04
N LEU A 409 -1.94 17.09 3.61
CA LEU A 409 -2.10 16.59 4.98
C LEU A 409 -2.07 17.75 5.98
N LYS A 410 -1.04 18.60 6.00
CA LYS A 410 -0.98 19.78 6.90
C LYS A 410 -2.25 20.64 6.80
N GLN A 411 -2.70 20.95 5.58
CA GLN A 411 -3.91 21.72 5.29
C GLN A 411 -5.18 21.04 5.78
N TRP A 412 -5.47 19.81 5.35
CA TRP A 412 -6.70 19.09 5.70
C TRP A 412 -6.72 18.71 7.18
N LEU A 413 -5.54 18.51 7.77
CA LEU A 413 -5.43 18.29 9.20
C LEU A 413 -5.57 19.61 9.99
N GLY A 414 -5.50 20.78 9.36
CA GLY A 414 -5.65 22.08 10.01
C GLY A 414 -4.45 22.43 10.91
N VAL A 415 -3.28 21.91 10.57
CA VAL A 415 -2.01 22.31 11.17
C VAL A 415 -1.62 23.65 10.57
N SER A 416 -1.69 24.72 11.35
CA SER A 416 -1.19 26.03 10.91
C SER A 416 0.34 26.03 10.91
N GLU A 417 0.97 26.53 9.85
CA GLU A 417 2.41 26.79 9.78
C GLU A 417 2.84 27.80 10.86
N LYS A 418 3.26 27.29 12.02
CA LYS A 418 3.72 28.10 13.16
C LYS A 418 5.15 27.74 13.56
N SER A 419 6.07 27.83 12.60
CA SER A 419 7.50 27.61 12.85
C SER A 419 8.44 28.51 12.02
N GLN A 420 8.15 28.83 10.76
CA GLN A 420 9.11 29.59 9.92
C GLN A 420 9.33 31.06 10.33
N GLN A 421 8.35 31.72 10.98
CA GLN A 421 8.51 33.11 11.45
C GLN A 421 9.43 33.29 12.68
N ARG A 422 9.96 32.21 13.28
CA ARG A 422 10.85 32.33 14.46
C ARG A 422 12.35 32.43 14.17
N HIS A 423 12.75 32.40 12.89
CA HIS A 423 14.15 32.56 12.48
C HIS A 423 14.46 33.79 11.60
N SER A 424 13.47 34.66 11.29
CA SER A 424 13.70 35.90 10.51
C SER A 424 13.69 37.18 11.36
N THR A 425 14.00 37.10 12.65
CA THR A 425 14.15 38.27 13.54
C THR A 425 15.41 38.21 14.42
N SER A 426 16.56 37.88 13.82
CA SER A 426 17.80 38.56 14.20
C SER A 426 17.97 39.76 13.27
N SER A 427 17.69 40.97 13.77
CA SER A 427 18.12 42.17 13.07
C SER A 427 19.65 42.21 13.09
N SER A 428 20.28 41.88 11.96
CA SER A 428 21.67 42.24 11.72
C SER A 428 21.75 43.76 11.79
N LYS A 429 22.26 44.29 12.91
CA LYS A 429 22.80 45.65 12.94
C LYS A 429 24.03 45.64 12.04
N VAL A 430 23.82 45.95 10.77
CA VAL A 430 24.90 46.38 9.88
C VAL A 430 25.44 47.66 10.49
N MET A 431 26.63 47.55 11.05
CA MET A 431 27.38 48.70 11.55
C MET A 431 28.24 49.15 10.37
N ASP A 432 27.80 50.21 9.68
CA ASP A 432 28.52 50.75 8.53
C ASP A 432 29.92 51.18 8.95
N MET A 433 30.92 50.44 8.48
CA MET A 433 32.34 50.71 8.72
C MET A 433 32.94 51.39 7.50
N PHE A 434 32.46 52.60 7.20
CA PHE A 434 33.15 53.49 6.26
C PHE A 434 34.35 54.12 6.95
N SER A 435 35.54 53.74 6.50
CA SER A 435 36.81 54.32 6.96
C SER A 435 37.09 55.61 6.19
N GLU A 436 37.01 56.76 6.85
CA GLU A 436 37.68 57.99 6.40
C GLU A 436 38.99 58.19 7.19
N PRO A 437 40.07 58.66 6.54
CA PRO A 437 41.39 58.79 7.18
C PRO A 437 41.47 60.03 8.09
N ALA A 438 42.27 59.93 9.15
CA ALA A 438 42.46 61.01 10.12
C ALA A 438 43.15 62.25 9.50
N PRO A 439 42.77 63.48 9.90
CA PRO A 439 43.39 64.70 9.40
C PRO A 439 44.79 64.91 9.98
N VAL A 440 45.75 65.24 9.11
CA VAL A 440 47.11 65.62 9.49
C VAL A 440 47.12 67.08 9.95
N HIS A 441 47.52 67.32 11.21
CA HIS A 441 47.89 68.66 11.65
C HIS A 441 49.25 69.06 11.05
N LEU A 442 49.25 70.09 10.20
CA LEU A 442 50.44 70.88 9.90
C LEU A 442 50.06 72.37 9.94
N ALA A 443 50.95 73.16 10.53
CA ALA A 443 50.68 74.55 10.85
C ALA A 443 50.70 75.47 9.63
N SER A 444 50.06 76.62 9.79
CA SER A 444 50.14 77.79 8.92
C SER A 444 51.53 78.05 8.35
N ARG A 445 51.62 78.26 7.04
CA ARG A 445 52.43 79.33 6.44
C ARG A 445 52.02 79.62 4.99
N ASP A 446 51.67 80.88 4.78
CA ASP A 446 52.20 81.73 3.70
C ASP A 446 51.88 81.46 2.21
N LEU A 447 51.12 82.43 1.67
CA LEU A 447 51.33 83.15 0.39
C LEU A 447 50.55 82.76 -0.88
N PHE A 448 49.70 83.73 -1.27
CA PHE A 448 49.19 84.12 -2.59
C PHE A 448 48.27 83.18 -3.39
#